data_AF-A0A3B0RXR2-F1
#
_entry.id   AF-A0A3B0RXR2-F1
#
_cell.length_a   1.000
_cell.length_b   1.000
_cell.length_c   1.000
_cell.angle_alpha   90.00
_cell.angle_beta   90.00
_cell.angle_gamma   90.00
#
_symmetry.space_group_name_H-M   'P 1'
#
loop_
_entity.id
_entity.type
_entity.pdbx_description
1 polymer ?
#
loop_
_entity_poly.entity_id
_entity_poly.type
_entity_poly.pdbx_seq_one_letter_code
_entity_poly.pdbx_strand_id
1 'polypeptide(L)' 'DNNLDVVKVLVEITTEARDLCEDSRTQIAQRLRHHIKSLVGVSTIIDVGDVGAIPRSQGKAQRVIDRRG' A
#
# COMPACT_ATOMS: atom_id res chain seq x y z
N ASP A 1 15.69 -18.31 -14.70
CA ASP A 1 15.69 -17.06 -13.90
C ASP A 1 14.28 -16.59 -13.65
N ASN A 2 13.86 -16.64 -12.39
CA ASN A 2 12.50 -16.33 -11.97
C ASN A 2 12.38 -14.81 -11.81
N ASN A 3 11.95 -14.11 -12.86
CA ASN A 3 11.65 -12.68 -12.79
C ASN A 3 10.34 -12.50 -11.99
N LEU A 4 10.44 -12.41 -10.67
CA LEU A 4 9.28 -12.22 -9.81
C LEU A 4 8.81 -10.76 -9.93
N ASP A 5 7.64 -10.58 -10.53
CA ASP A 5 6.94 -9.29 -10.54
C ASP A 5 6.75 -8.80 -9.09
N VAL A 6 7.07 -7.53 -8.84
CA VAL A 6 6.91 -6.89 -7.54
C VAL A 6 5.68 -5.98 -7.56
N VAL A 7 4.75 -6.23 -6.65
CA VAL A 7 3.58 -5.38 -6.45
C VAL A 7 3.82 -4.45 -5.25
N LYS A 8 3.85 -3.14 -5.51
CA LYS A 8 3.84 -2.10 -4.45
C LYS A 8 2.42 -1.60 -4.25
N VAL A 9 1.95 -1.60 -3.00
CA VAL A 9 0.65 -1.08 -2.60
C VAL A 9 0.86 0.19 -1.79
N LEU A 10 0.38 1.31 -2.32
CA LEU A 10 0.34 2.59 -1.63
C LEU A 10 -0.96 2.68 -0.86
N VAL A 11 -0.89 2.96 0.43
CA VAL A 11 -2.04 3.22 1.29
C VAL A 11 -1.80 4.50 2.08
N GLU A 12 -2.86 5.16 2.50
CA GLU A 12 -2.78 6.31 3.39
C GLU A 12 -3.44 5.97 4.73
N ILE A 13 -2.91 6.53 5.81
CA ILE A 13 -3.62 6.54 7.10
C ILE A 13 -4.91 7.35 6.99
N THR A 14 -5.86 7.10 7.89
CA THR A 14 -7.09 7.88 7.97
C THR A 14 -6.86 9.20 8.71
N THR A 15 -7.78 10.15 8.56
CA THR A 15 -7.71 11.47 9.24
C THR A 15 -7.65 11.34 10.75
N GLU A 16 -8.31 10.34 11.31
CA GLU A 16 -8.37 10.06 12.75
C GLU A 16 -7.03 9.50 13.27
N ALA A 17 -6.20 8.96 12.38
CA ALA A 17 -4.91 8.37 12.70
C ALA A 17 -3.71 9.26 12.31
N ARG A 18 -3.92 10.57 12.08
CA ARG A 18 -2.86 11.50 11.64
C ARG A 18 -1.62 11.51 12.52
N ASP A 19 -1.82 11.40 13.83
CA ASP A 19 -0.74 11.46 14.83
C ASP A 19 -0.11 10.08 15.12
N LEU A 20 -0.38 9.08 14.27
CA LEU A 20 0.16 7.75 14.43
C LEU A 20 1.68 7.73 14.28
N CYS A 21 2.37 7.21 15.29
CA CYS A 21 3.83 7.08 15.28
C CYS A 21 4.33 6.07 14.24
N GLU A 22 5.61 6.19 13.90
CA GLU A 22 6.26 5.38 12.85
C GLU A 22 6.28 3.88 13.15
N ASP A 23 6.48 3.50 14.42
CA ASP A 23 6.44 2.09 14.84
C ASP A 23 5.07 1.46 14.59
N SER A 24 4.00 2.23 14.83
CA SER A 24 2.64 1.78 14.58
C SER A 24 2.36 1.69 13.07
N ARG A 25 2.86 2.63 12.26
CA ARG A 25 2.79 2.56 10.79
C ARG A 25 3.48 1.31 10.26
N THR A 26 4.67 1.01 10.77
CA THR A 26 5.44 -0.20 10.42
C THR A 26 4.67 -1.48 10.76
N GLN A 27 4.06 -1.56 11.95
CA GLN A 27 3.25 -2.71 12.34
C GLN A 27 2.02 -2.89 11.45
N ILE A 28 1.32 -1.81 11.11
CA ILE A 28 0.17 -1.84 10.20
C ILE A 28 0.60 -2.31 8.80
N ALA A 29 1.72 -1.81 8.28
CA ALA A 29 2.27 -2.23 7.00
C ALA A 29 2.56 -3.74 6.97
N GLN A 30 3.18 -4.27 8.03
CA GLN A 30 3.46 -5.70 8.16
C GLN A 30 2.17 -6.54 8.22
N ARG A 31 1.17 -6.10 8.99
CA ARG A 31 -0.14 -6.76 9.09
C ARG A 31 -0.87 -6.76 7.75
N LEU A 32 -0.90 -5.64 7.04
CA LEU A 32 -1.54 -5.54 5.73
C LEU A 32 -0.87 -6.43 4.70
N ARG A 33 0.47 -6.46 4.67
CA ARG A 33 1.26 -7.35 3.82
C ARG A 33 0.90 -8.82 4.05
N HIS A 34 0.85 -9.23 5.32
CA HIS A 34 0.46 -10.61 5.67
C HIS A 34 -0.98 -10.91 5.25
N HIS A 35 -1.90 -9.98 5.47
CA HIS A 35 -3.30 -10.14 5.11
C HIS A 35 -3.49 -10.31 3.60
N ILE A 36 -2.83 -9.48 2.77
CA ILE A 36 -2.84 -9.61 1.31
C ILE A 36 -2.26 -10.95 0.88
N LYS A 37 -1.13 -11.37 1.49
CA LYS A 37 -0.52 -12.67 1.19
C LYS A 37 -1.48 -13.82 1.49
N SER A 38 -2.19 -13.75 2.62
CA SER A 38 -3.14 -14.79 3.04
C SER A 38 -4.39 -14.82 2.15
N LEU A 39 -4.91 -13.67 1.71
CA LEU A 39 -6.15 -13.61 0.95
C LEU A 39 -5.97 -13.80 -0.56
N VAL A 40 -4.88 -13.26 -1.12
CA VAL A 40 -4.66 -13.19 -2.58
C VAL A 40 -3.52 -14.10 -3.03
N GLY A 41 -2.63 -14.52 -2.10
CA GLY A 41 -1.50 -15.41 -2.41
C GLY A 41 -0.23 -14.70 -2.91
N VAL A 42 -0.27 -13.38 -3.09
CA VAL A 42 0.86 -12.58 -3.63
C VAL A 42 1.63 -11.84 -2.54
N SER A 43 2.95 -11.75 -2.72
CA SER A 43 3.81 -10.94 -1.85
C SER A 43 3.77 -9.49 -2.31
N THR A 44 3.71 -8.55 -1.37
CA THR A 44 3.60 -7.12 -1.65
C THR A 44 4.56 -6.28 -0.83
N ILE A 45 4.93 -5.12 -1.36
CA ILE A 45 5.59 -4.04 -0.61
C ILE A 45 4.51 -3.04 -0.23
N ILE A 46 4.35 -2.75 1.05
CA ILE A 46 3.36 -1.79 1.56
C ILE A 46 4.07 -0.49 1.90
N ASP A 47 3.52 0.62 1.42
CA ASP A 47 4.00 1.97 1.71
C ASP A 47 2.83 2.79 2.26
N VAL A 48 2.95 3.19 3.53
CA VAL A 48 1.90 3.85 4.30
C VAL A 48 2.22 5.34 4.36
N GLY A 49 1.55 6.12 3.52
CA GLY A 49 1.68 7.56 3.46
C GLY A 49 0.74 8.29 4.43
N ASP A 50 0.95 9.60 4.54
CA ASP A 50 0.08 10.51 5.26
C ASP A 50 -1.28 10.68 4.56
N VAL A 51 -2.23 11.27 5.28
CA VAL A 51 -3.54 11.62 4.74
C VAL A 51 -3.39 12.54 3.53
N GLY A 52 -3.91 12.11 2.39
CA GLY A 52 -3.84 12.88 1.14
C GLY A 52 -2.59 12.63 0.30
N ALA A 53 -1.69 11.73 0.74
CA ALA A 53 -0.51 11.34 -0.05
C ALA A 53 -0.88 10.63 -1.36
N ILE A 54 -2.08 10.04 -1.43
CA ILE A 54 -2.59 9.40 -2.65
C ILE A 54 -3.50 10.39 -3.38
N PRO A 55 -3.18 10.76 -4.64
CA PRO A 55 -4.01 11.67 -5.41
C PRO A 55 -5.46 11.21 -5.48
N ARG A 56 -6.38 12.09 -5.08
CA ARG A 56 -7.81 11.82 -5.19
C ARG A 56 -8.25 11.95 -6.64
N SER A 57 -9.05 10.97 -7.08
CA SER A 57 -9.55 10.92 -8.45
C SER A 57 -10.30 12.20 -8.82
N GLN A 58 -9.90 12.85 -9.92
CA GLN A 58 -10.66 13.93 -10.56
C GLN A 58 -11.72 13.39 -11.55
N GLY A 59 -11.94 12.07 -11.56
CA GLY A 59 -12.86 11.35 -12.45
C GLY A 59 -13.01 9.88 -12.02
N LYS A 60 -12.65 8.92 -12.89
CA LYS A 60 -12.50 7.50 -12.48
C LYS A 60 -11.17 7.29 -11.76
N ALA A 61 -11.21 6.61 -10.61
CA ALA A 61 -10.00 6.41 -9.80
C ALA A 61 -9.02 5.47 -10.52
N GLN A 62 -7.84 5.99 -10.88
CA GLN A 62 -6.72 5.17 -11.33
C GLN A 62 -5.97 4.62 -10.11
N ARG A 63 -6.05 3.31 -9.88
CA ARG A 63 -5.44 2.64 -8.70
C ARG A 63 -4.32 1.67 -9.05
N VAL A 64 -4.08 1.44 -10.33
CA VAL A 64 -3.06 0.50 -10.82
C VAL A 64 -2.16 1.24 -11.79
N ILE A 65 -0.85 1.19 -11.52
CA ILE A 65 0.19 1.75 -12.37
C ILE A 65 1.13 0.59 -12.71
N ASP A 66 1.10 0.17 -13.97
CA ASP A 66 2.00 -0.85 -14.48
C ASP A 66 3.33 -0.21 -14.90
N ARG A 67 4.44 -0.76 -14.42
CA ARG A 67 5.80 -0.30 -14.71
C ARG A 67 6.69 -1.40 -15.31
N ARG A 68 6.10 -2.51 -15.76
CA ARG A 68 6.81 -3.70 -16.27
C ARG A 68 7.19 -3.61 -17.76
N GLY A 69 7.26 -2.40 -18.31
CA GLY A 69 7.56 -2.15 -19.73
C GLY A 69 8.87 -2.74 -20.20
#